data_AF-A0A242NK28-F1
#
_entry.id   AF-A0A242NK28-F1
#
_cell.length_a   1.000
_cell.length_b   1.000
_cell.length_c   1.000
_cell.angle_alpha   90.00
_cell.angle_beta   90.00
_cell.angle_gamma   90.00
#
_symmetry.space_group_name_H-M   'P 1'
#
loop_
_entity.id
_entity.type
_entity.pdbx_description
1 polymer ?
#
loop_
_entity_poly.entity_id
_entity_poly.type
_entity_poly.pdbx_seq_one_letter_code
_entity_poly.pdbx_strand_id
1 'polypeptide(L)'
;MKINCIFKILFILLFLFNFNYLHALPKEGSWTEEIYTDNNEVPYSIFSIELKIDDNDNVHGEVCSIIQYGNKIDCPILFSSTLIDNKIKVHFDSTFGGVNGLAVITIQGNNLSWDLIHAPEGEYYLVKKALLLPEKN
;
A
#
# COMPACT_ATOMS: atom_id res chain seq x y z
N MET A 1 19.06 -10.60 -60.54
CA MET A 1 19.15 -9.68 -59.38
C MET A 1 18.61 -10.42 -58.15
N LYS A 2 19.49 -11.08 -57.39
CA LYS A 2 19.13 -11.88 -56.20
C LYS A 2 19.08 -10.97 -54.99
N ILE A 3 17.89 -10.51 -54.62
CA ILE A 3 17.67 -9.71 -53.42
C ILE A 3 17.29 -10.65 -52.28
N ASN A 4 18.32 -10.98 -51.49
CA ASN A 4 18.33 -11.38 -50.08
C ASN A 4 16.98 -11.74 -49.42
N CYS A 5 16.64 -13.04 -49.41
CA CYS A 5 15.61 -13.60 -48.51
C CYS A 5 15.98 -13.47 -47.01
N ILE A 6 17.24 -13.19 -46.68
CA ILE A 6 17.73 -13.13 -45.30
C ILE A 6 17.22 -11.88 -44.55
N PHE A 7 16.86 -10.80 -45.25
CA PHE A 7 16.43 -9.55 -44.62
C PHE A 7 14.97 -9.54 -44.12
N LYS A 8 14.14 -10.50 -44.55
CA LYS A 8 12.74 -10.59 -44.09
C LYS A 8 12.57 -11.36 -42.77
N ILE A 9 13.53 -12.23 -42.42
CA ILE A 9 13.44 -13.06 -41.21
C ILE A 9 13.81 -12.24 -39.95
N LEU A 10 14.67 -11.22 -40.08
CA LEU A 10 15.11 -10.41 -38.95
C LEU A 10 14.02 -9.46 -38.41
N PHE A 11 13.03 -9.09 -39.23
CA PHE A 11 11.96 -8.17 -38.82
C PHE A 11 10.81 -8.85 -38.07
N ILE A 12 10.69 -10.18 -38.15
CA ILE A 12 9.62 -10.95 -37.49
C ILE A 12 10.01 -11.30 -36.04
N LEU A 13 11.30 -11.37 -35.71
CA LEU A 13 11.79 -11.69 -34.36
C LEU A 13 11.68 -10.54 -33.34
N LEU A 14 11.46 -9.31 -33.80
CA LEU A 14 11.31 -8.14 -32.92
C LEU A 14 9.88 -7.94 -32.38
N PHE A 15 8.89 -8.68 -32.89
CA PHE A 15 7.48 -8.50 -32.50
C PHE A 15 7.02 -9.44 -31.36
N LEU A 16 7.91 -10.31 -30.84
CA LEU A 16 7.58 -11.26 -29.78
C LEU A 16 8.16 -10.91 -28.41
N PHE A 17 8.88 -9.79 -28.26
CA PHE A 17 9.17 -9.23 -26.94
C PHE A 17 7.94 -8.49 -26.39
N ASN A 18 6.87 -9.25 -26.18
CA ASN A 18 5.88 -8.89 -25.17
C ASN A 18 6.58 -9.11 -23.83
N PHE A 19 7.35 -8.11 -23.38
CA PHE A 19 7.76 -8.04 -21.99
C PHE A 19 6.49 -7.89 -21.15
N ASN A 20 5.92 -9.02 -20.73
CA ASN A 20 5.01 -9.03 -19.60
C ASN A 20 5.86 -8.67 -18.39
N TYR A 21 5.98 -7.38 -18.09
CA TYR A 21 6.55 -6.91 -16.84
C TYR A 21 5.60 -7.33 -15.72
N LEU A 22 5.77 -8.54 -15.19
CA LEU A 22 5.30 -8.82 -13.84
C LEU A 22 6.17 -7.96 -12.91
N HIS A 23 5.63 -6.83 -12.47
CA HIS A 23 6.25 -6.07 -11.40
C HIS A 23 6.20 -6.93 -10.14
N ALA A 24 7.36 -7.20 -9.56
CA ALA A 24 7.43 -7.83 -8.25
C ALA A 24 6.71 -6.93 -7.24
N LEU A 25 5.91 -7.52 -6.35
CA LEU A 25 5.28 -6.79 -5.26
C LEU A 25 6.39 -6.25 -4.33
N PRO A 26 6.22 -5.03 -3.77
CA PRO A 26 7.12 -4.53 -2.75
C PRO A 26 7.13 -5.47 -1.55
N LYS A 27 8.33 -5.89 -1.12
CA LYS A 27 8.53 -6.74 0.06
C LYS A 27 8.72 -5.93 1.34
N GLU A 28 9.14 -4.68 1.25
CA GLU A 28 9.26 -3.78 2.39
C GLU A 28 9.08 -2.33 1.93
N GLY A 29 8.64 -1.46 2.84
CA GLY A 29 8.54 -0.03 2.56
C GLY A 29 7.69 0.73 3.58
N SER A 30 7.59 2.03 3.30
CA SER A 30 6.71 2.97 3.97
C SER A 30 5.84 3.65 2.92
N TRP A 31 4.55 3.78 3.20
CA TRP A 31 3.57 4.43 2.34
C TRP A 31 2.74 5.42 3.14
N THR A 32 2.48 6.58 2.54
CA THR A 32 1.79 7.67 3.21
C THR A 32 0.73 8.31 2.30
N GLU A 33 -0.38 8.71 2.90
CA GLU A 33 -1.38 9.63 2.34
C GLU A 33 -1.40 10.88 3.24
N GLU A 34 -1.23 12.05 2.63
CA GLU A 34 -1.35 13.34 3.30
C GLU A 34 -2.54 14.11 2.74
N ILE A 35 -3.39 14.64 3.62
CA ILE A 35 -4.52 15.48 3.24
C ILE A 35 -4.30 16.85 3.82
N TYR A 36 -4.26 17.85 2.93
CA TYR A 36 -4.15 19.26 3.27
C TYR A 36 -5.53 19.93 3.16
N THR A 37 -5.80 20.86 4.06
CA THR A 37 -6.89 21.83 3.90
C THR A 37 -6.34 23.11 3.32
N ASP A 38 -7.18 23.89 2.62
CA ASP A 38 -6.78 25.12 1.94
C ASP A 38 -5.89 26.03 2.81
N ASN A 39 -4.73 26.42 2.24
CA ASN A 39 -3.75 27.36 2.78
C ASN A 39 -2.94 26.91 4.02
N ASN A 40 -2.96 25.63 4.40
CA ASN A 40 -2.09 25.12 5.47
C ASN A 40 -0.84 24.42 4.91
N GLU A 41 0.34 24.77 5.45
CA GLU A 41 1.60 24.06 5.17
C GLU A 41 1.70 22.74 5.94
N VAL A 42 0.87 22.56 6.97
CA VAL A 42 0.79 21.35 7.78
C VAL A 42 -0.41 20.53 7.31
N PRO A 43 -0.23 19.22 7.01
CA PRO A 43 -1.34 18.36 6.63
C PRO A 43 -2.36 18.27 7.77
N TYR A 44 -3.65 18.31 7.42
CA TYR A 44 -4.73 18.08 8.35
C TYR A 44 -4.74 16.63 8.85
N SER A 45 -4.43 15.68 7.95
CA SER A 45 -4.23 14.29 8.31
C SER A 45 -3.07 13.64 7.54
N ILE A 46 -2.37 12.75 8.22
CA ILE A 46 -1.34 11.86 7.70
C ILE A 46 -1.78 10.45 8.06
N PHE A 47 -1.92 9.58 7.06
CA PHE A 47 -2.16 8.15 7.27
C PHE A 47 -1.01 7.38 6.64
N SER A 48 -0.32 6.57 7.44
CA SER A 48 0.84 5.83 6.99
C SER A 48 0.77 4.34 7.33
N ILE A 49 1.42 3.56 6.48
CA ILE A 49 1.57 2.12 6.64
C ILE A 49 3.04 1.78 6.39
N GLU A 50 3.65 1.11 7.35
CA GLU A 50 4.91 0.41 7.16
C GLU A 50 4.63 -1.09 7.10
N LEU A 51 5.25 -1.78 6.15
CA LEU A 51 5.16 -3.24 6.11
C LEU A 51 6.48 -3.89 5.66
N LYS A 52 6.65 -5.13 6.12
CA LYS A 52 7.69 -6.05 5.71
C LYS A 52 7.07 -7.43 5.48
N ILE A 53 7.37 -8.02 4.34
CA ILE A 53 6.90 -9.31 3.86
C ILE A 53 8.11 -10.23 3.73
N ASP A 54 8.08 -11.35 4.45
CA ASP A 54 9.13 -12.36 4.35
C ASP A 54 8.94 -13.28 3.12
N ASP A 55 9.87 -14.21 2.92
CA ASP A 55 9.82 -15.15 1.79
C ASP A 55 8.72 -16.21 1.91
N ASN A 56 8.03 -16.29 3.06
CA ASN A 56 6.89 -17.17 3.31
C ASN A 56 5.56 -16.41 3.32
N ASP A 57 5.53 -15.19 2.76
CA ASP A 57 4.37 -14.31 2.71
C ASP A 57 3.85 -13.87 4.09
N ASN A 58 4.63 -14.03 5.16
CA ASN A 58 4.29 -13.46 6.46
C ASN A 58 4.52 -11.95 6.42
N VAL A 59 3.54 -11.21 6.91
CA VAL A 59 3.57 -9.75 6.96
C VAL A 59 3.68 -9.30 8.41
N HIS A 60 4.65 -8.43 8.66
CA HIS A 60 4.71 -7.60 9.85
C HIS A 60 4.57 -6.15 9.42
N GLY A 61 3.74 -5.38 10.10
CA GLY A 61 3.57 -3.99 9.74
C GLY A 61 3.02 -3.14 10.88
N GLU A 62 2.96 -1.86 10.59
CA GLU A 62 2.45 -0.82 11.47
C GLU A 62 1.49 0.07 10.67
N VAL A 63 0.39 0.46 11.31
CA VAL A 63 -0.50 1.51 10.82
C VAL A 63 -0.41 2.70 11.78
N CYS A 64 -0.38 3.90 11.22
CA CYS A 64 -0.42 5.14 11.99
C CYS A 64 -1.41 6.13 11.35
N SER A 65 -2.27 6.72 12.18
CA SER A 65 -3.17 7.79 11.78
C SER A 65 -2.97 9.02 12.65
N ILE A 66 -2.53 10.12 12.03
CA ILE A 66 -2.40 11.43 12.64
C ILE A 66 -3.45 12.32 12.01
N ILE A 67 -4.40 12.84 12.80
CA ILE A 67 -5.46 13.71 12.28
C ILE A 67 -5.58 15.00 13.09
N GLN A 68 -6.34 15.96 12.56
CA GLN A 68 -6.59 17.26 13.18
C GLN A 68 -5.28 18.00 13.50
N TYR A 69 -4.37 18.05 12.53
CA TYR A 69 -3.05 18.70 12.66
C TYR A 69 -2.21 18.14 13.83
N GLY A 70 -2.33 16.85 14.11
CA GLY A 70 -1.58 16.19 15.20
C GLY A 70 -2.28 16.15 16.54
N ASN A 71 -3.50 16.68 16.67
CA ASN A 71 -4.24 16.62 17.95
C ASN A 71 -4.74 15.22 18.30
N LYS A 72 -4.83 14.31 17.32
CA LYS A 72 -5.20 12.90 17.51
C LYS A 72 -4.16 12.04 16.81
N ILE A 73 -3.48 11.17 17.57
CA ILE A 73 -2.39 10.31 17.09
C ILE A 73 -2.71 8.88 17.49
N ASP A 74 -3.20 8.08 16.54
CA ASP A 74 -3.59 6.68 16.72
C ASP A 74 -2.47 5.77 16.18
N CYS A 75 -1.34 5.77 16.91
CA CYS A 75 -0.09 5.13 16.52
C CYS A 75 0.74 4.71 17.75
N PRO A 76 1.66 3.75 17.61
CA PRO A 76 1.73 2.76 16.54
C PRO A 76 0.68 1.66 16.72
N ILE A 77 0.10 1.18 15.62
CA ILE A 77 -0.77 0.00 15.63
C ILE A 77 -0.06 -1.13 14.89
N LEU A 78 0.55 -2.02 15.66
CA LEU A 78 1.27 -3.17 15.12
C LEU A 78 0.29 -4.26 14.67
N PHE A 79 0.58 -4.88 13.54
CA PHE A 79 -0.17 -6.04 13.06
C PHE A 79 0.76 -7.11 12.51
N SER A 80 0.24 -8.34 12.47
CA SER A 80 0.87 -9.47 11.79
C SER A 80 -0.19 -10.24 11.01
N SER A 81 0.13 -10.63 9.79
CA SER A 81 -0.82 -11.23 8.85
C SER A 81 -0.09 -12.05 7.80
N THR A 82 -0.82 -12.48 6.77
CA THR A 82 -0.29 -13.19 5.60
C THR A 82 -0.73 -12.48 4.34
N LEU A 83 0.17 -12.36 3.37
CA LEU A 83 -0.14 -11.88 2.04
C LEU A 83 -0.87 -12.99 1.25
N ILE A 84 -2.09 -12.71 0.78
CA ILE A 84 -2.86 -13.64 -0.05
C ILE A 84 -3.44 -12.87 -1.22
N ASP A 85 -3.12 -13.27 -2.45
CA ASP A 85 -3.61 -12.65 -3.68
C ASP A 85 -3.49 -11.13 -3.69
N ASN A 86 -2.32 -10.59 -3.29
CA ASN A 86 -2.01 -9.16 -3.14
C ASN A 86 -2.71 -8.42 -1.98
N LYS A 87 -3.41 -9.14 -1.10
CA LYS A 87 -4.17 -8.57 0.01
C LYS A 87 -3.63 -8.99 1.35
N ILE A 88 -3.73 -8.09 2.31
CA ILE A 88 -3.32 -8.28 3.69
C ILE A 88 -4.50 -7.90 4.57
N LYS A 89 -4.99 -8.86 5.35
CA LYS A 89 -6.07 -8.61 6.30
C LYS A 89 -5.48 -8.09 7.61
N VAL A 90 -5.91 -6.93 8.06
CA VAL A 90 -5.39 -6.26 9.26
C VAL A 90 -6.46 -6.27 10.34
N HIS A 91 -6.22 -7.05 11.39
CA HIS A 91 -6.95 -6.94 12.65
C HIS A 91 -6.20 -5.98 13.56
N PHE A 92 -6.93 -5.05 14.18
CA PHE A 92 -6.31 -4.04 15.01
C PHE A 92 -7.23 -3.52 16.11
N ASP A 93 -6.59 -3.01 17.16
CA ASP A 93 -7.21 -2.20 18.20
C ASP A 93 -6.58 -0.80 18.14
N SER A 94 -7.41 0.23 18.32
CA SER A 94 -6.98 1.63 18.37
C SER A 94 -6.34 1.95 19.72
N THR A 95 -5.39 2.87 19.72
CA THR A 95 -4.79 3.42 20.96
C THR A 95 -5.79 4.27 21.76
N PHE A 96 -6.94 4.62 21.19
CA PHE A 96 -8.04 5.34 21.84
C PHE A 96 -9.10 4.42 22.47
N GLY A 97 -8.86 3.11 22.47
CA GLY A 97 -9.71 2.13 23.16
C GLY A 97 -10.80 1.50 22.30
N GLY A 98 -10.89 1.85 21.01
CA GLY A 98 -11.67 1.09 20.03
C GLY A 98 -11.06 -0.29 19.76
N VAL A 99 -11.86 -1.35 19.84
CA VAL A 99 -11.37 -2.74 19.68
C VAL A 99 -12.02 -3.48 18.51
N ASN A 100 -11.43 -4.59 18.08
CA ASN A 100 -11.98 -5.48 17.06
C ASN A 100 -12.10 -4.84 15.66
N GLY A 101 -11.21 -3.90 15.33
CA GLY A 101 -11.13 -3.32 13.99
C GLY A 101 -10.71 -4.34 12.93
N LEU A 102 -11.24 -4.21 11.72
CA LEU A 102 -10.83 -5.02 10.57
C LEU A 102 -10.70 -4.16 9.32
N ALA A 103 -9.52 -4.20 8.71
CA ALA A 103 -9.24 -3.56 7.44
C ALA A 103 -8.57 -4.52 6.45
N VAL A 104 -8.51 -4.10 5.19
CA VAL A 104 -7.76 -4.78 4.14
C VAL A 104 -6.81 -3.77 3.50
N ILE A 105 -5.54 -4.15 3.43
CA ILE A 105 -4.55 -3.51 2.58
C ILE A 105 -4.52 -4.30 1.27
N THR A 106 -4.60 -3.61 0.13
CA THR A 106 -4.37 -4.21 -1.20
C THR A 106 -3.14 -3.57 -1.82
N ILE A 107 -2.19 -4.40 -2.25
CA ILE A 107 -0.98 -3.96 -2.94
C ILE A 107 -1.34 -3.73 -4.43
N GLN A 108 -1.20 -2.49 -4.89
CA GLN A 108 -1.56 -2.06 -6.24
C GLN A 108 -0.32 -1.49 -6.94
N GLY A 109 0.47 -2.36 -7.57
CA GLY A 109 1.77 -1.97 -8.11
C GLY A 109 2.73 -1.57 -6.98
N ASN A 110 3.15 -0.30 -6.94
CA ASN A 110 4.01 0.23 -5.87
C ASN A 110 3.23 1.02 -4.80
N ASN A 111 1.91 1.07 -4.91
CA ASN A 111 1.04 1.80 -3.97
C ASN A 111 0.27 0.81 -3.09
N LEU A 112 -0.29 1.31 -2.00
CA LEU A 112 -1.22 0.57 -1.17
C LEU A 112 -2.60 1.22 -1.20
N SER A 113 -3.66 0.42 -1.24
CA SER A 113 -5.00 0.90 -0.89
C SER A 113 -5.40 0.32 0.46
N TRP A 114 -5.91 1.17 1.34
CA TRP A 114 -6.51 0.80 2.60
C TRP A 114 -8.03 0.88 2.50
N ASP A 115 -8.72 -0.16 2.99
CA ASP A 115 -10.17 -0.18 3.18
C ASP A 115 -10.53 -0.70 4.57
N LEU A 116 -11.13 0.16 5.40
CA LEU A 116 -11.72 -0.23 6.68
C LEU A 116 -13.02 -1.01 6.44
N ILE A 117 -13.03 -2.29 6.78
CA ILE A 117 -14.16 -3.20 6.56
C ILE A 117 -15.10 -3.20 7.77
N HIS A 118 -14.55 -3.32 8.98
CA HIS A 118 -15.28 -3.18 10.23
C HIS A 118 -14.61 -2.12 11.08
N ALA A 119 -15.39 -1.10 11.45
CA ALA A 119 -14.96 -0.08 12.38
C ALA A 119 -14.73 -0.71 13.77
N PRO A 120 -13.69 -0.28 14.51
CA PRO A 120 -13.51 -0.66 15.89
C PRO A 120 -14.72 -0.29 16.76
N GLU A 121 -15.02 -1.12 17.75
CA GLU A 121 -15.98 -0.86 18.81
C GLU A 121 -15.35 0.08 19.85
N GLY A 122 -15.62 1.39 19.74
CA GLY A 122 -15.08 2.43 20.63
C GLY A 122 -14.56 3.63 19.85
N GLU A 123 -13.74 4.46 20.50
CA GLU A 123 -13.10 5.61 19.85
C GLU A 123 -11.88 5.14 19.03
N TYR A 124 -11.78 5.62 17.80
CA TYR A 124 -10.67 5.33 16.88
C TYR A 124 -10.51 6.47 15.87
N TYR A 125 -9.32 6.59 15.29
CA TYR A 125 -9.02 7.65 14.33
C TYR A 125 -8.36 7.18 13.03
N LEU A 126 -8.42 5.89 12.70
CA LEU A 126 -8.02 5.41 11.37
C LEU A 126 -9.02 5.87 10.29
N VAL A 127 -8.48 6.20 9.13
CA VAL A 127 -9.28 6.60 7.96
C VAL A 127 -10.09 5.42 7.41
N LYS A 128 -11.26 5.72 6.81
CA LYS A 128 -12.12 4.67 6.23
C LYS A 128 -11.52 4.07 4.96
N LYS A 129 -10.90 4.92 4.13
CA LYS A 129 -10.24 4.57 2.88
C LYS A 129 -9.05 5.49 2.66
N ALA A 130 -7.99 4.96 2.07
CA ALA A 130 -6.83 5.75 1.65
C ALA A 130 -6.15 5.11 0.44
N LEU A 131 -5.55 5.93 -0.41
CA LEU A 131 -4.60 5.50 -1.43
C LEU A 131 -3.22 6.04 -1.03
N LEU A 132 -2.38 5.15 -0.51
CA LEU A 132 -1.07 5.52 0.01
C LEU A 132 0.00 5.37 -1.07
N LEU A 133 0.83 6.41 -1.20
CA LEU A 133 1.94 6.44 -2.12
C LEU A 133 3.22 6.07 -1.37
N PRO A 134 4.17 5.37 -2.02
CA PRO A 134 5.46 5.06 -1.41
C PRO A 134 6.17 6.36 -1.03
N GLU A 135 6.74 6.40 0.17
CA GLU A 135 7.55 7.54 0.58
C GLU A 135 8.76 7.69 -0.35
N LYS A 136 9.08 8.94 -0.70
CA LYS A 136 10.26 9.24 -1.51
C LYS A 136 11.49 9.09 -0.62
N ASN A 137 12.21 7.98 -0.80
CA ASN A 137 13.58 7.83 -0.30
C ASN A 137 14.55 8.77 -1.02
#